data_AF-A0A7S7Z0I2-F1
#
_entry.id   AF-A0A7S7Z0I2-F1
#
_cell.length_a   1.000
_cell.length_b   1.000
_cell.length_c   1.000
_cell.angle_alpha   90.00
_cell.angle_beta   90.00
_cell.angle_gamma   90.00
#
_symmetry.space_group_name_H-M   'P 1'
#
loop_
_entity.id
_entity.type
_entity.pdbx_description
1 polymer ?
#
loop_
_entity_poly.entity_id
_entity_poly.type
_entity_poly.pdbx_seq_one_letter_code
_entity_poly.pdbx_strand_id
1 'polypeptide(L)'
;MTHLIAKYVEALGRELSFDRALARRVCEEVEEHLRESAERQPGSDRMEAERRAIERFGPAKTIAAQFAATSLLKQSRAVGPIVPLIVLGVFIAMKSRVAWYGATGWTASNPAGFQDLGVVAYAFDRYAFYLALIVGLCAWVYASRMPSDKLDKTRLQRSFMLSAVAVAALTGSVLADIVLTTLRLSEAGWSISHWIPIASIGIEVALVAVLVASIHAVTSLVATARLRFDL
;
A
#
# COMPACT_ATOMS: atom_id res chain seq x y z
N MET A 1 20.57 -34.75 -12.11
CA MET A 1 20.31 -33.42 -11.52
C MET A 1 20.53 -33.54 -10.01
N THR A 2 21.22 -32.58 -9.42
CA THR A 2 21.60 -32.46 -8.01
C THR A 2 20.36 -32.36 -7.11
N HIS A 3 19.89 -33.51 -6.63
CA HIS A 3 18.57 -33.66 -6.00
C HIS A 3 18.44 -32.92 -4.66
N LEU A 4 19.55 -32.70 -3.94
CA LEU A 4 19.53 -32.00 -2.65
C LEU A 4 19.40 -30.49 -2.81
N ILE A 5 20.16 -29.89 -3.72
CA ILE A 5 20.06 -28.46 -4.04
C ILE A 5 18.65 -28.12 -4.55
N ALA A 6 18.12 -28.91 -5.50
CA ALA A 6 16.78 -28.67 -6.04
C ALA A 6 15.70 -28.72 -4.93
N LYS A 7 15.78 -29.70 -4.03
CA LYS A 7 14.84 -29.82 -2.90
C LYS A 7 14.96 -28.66 -1.91
N TYR A 8 16.18 -28.17 -1.67
CA TYR A 8 16.42 -27.00 -0.82
C TYR A 8 15.85 -25.73 -1.44
N VAL A 9 16.09 -25.50 -2.74
CA VAL A 9 15.56 -24.35 -3.49
C VAL A 9 14.03 -24.39 -3.56
N GLU A 10 13.44 -25.58 -3.74
CA GLU A 10 11.98 -25.73 -3.71
C GLU A 10 11.41 -25.40 -2.31
N ALA A 11 12.07 -25.82 -1.24
CA ALA A 11 11.70 -25.45 0.12
C ALA A 11 11.81 -23.94 0.35
N LEU A 12 12.90 -23.31 -0.10
CA LEU A 12 13.09 -21.86 -0.03
C LEU A 12 12.03 -21.11 -0.84
N GLY A 13 11.70 -21.58 -2.05
CA GLY A 13 10.66 -21.02 -2.89
C GLY A 13 9.27 -21.12 -2.25
N ARG A 14 8.97 -22.23 -1.56
CA ARG A 14 7.75 -22.35 -0.76
C ARG A 14 7.69 -21.30 0.35
N GLU A 15 8.77 -21.10 1.10
CA GLU A 15 8.84 -20.09 2.15
C GLU A 15 8.68 -18.66 1.60
N LEU A 16 9.29 -18.37 0.44
CA LEU A 16 9.24 -17.06 -0.23
C LEU A 16 7.99 -16.82 -1.09
N SER A 17 7.05 -17.77 -1.16
CA SER A 17 5.88 -17.67 -2.06
C SER A 17 4.93 -16.49 -1.83
N PHE A 18 5.13 -15.71 -0.76
CA PHE A 18 4.44 -14.43 -0.52
C PHE A 18 4.81 -13.35 -1.56
N ASP A 19 5.99 -13.43 -2.16
CA ASP A 19 6.44 -12.55 -3.24
C ASP A 19 7.05 -13.40 -4.36
N ARG A 20 6.26 -13.68 -5.40
CA ARG A 20 6.68 -14.58 -6.49
C ARG A 20 7.88 -14.05 -7.28
N ALA A 21 7.97 -12.73 -7.45
CA ALA A 21 9.07 -12.12 -8.19
C ALA A 21 10.38 -12.23 -7.41
N LEU A 22 10.32 -11.97 -6.09
CA LEU A 22 11.44 -12.18 -5.18
C LEU A 22 11.82 -13.66 -5.08
N ALA A 23 10.85 -14.54 -4.87
CA ALA A 23 11.07 -15.98 -4.73
C ALA A 23 11.82 -16.53 -5.94
N ARG A 24 11.39 -16.18 -7.15
CA ARG A 24 12.06 -16.61 -8.38
C ARG A 24 13.52 -16.14 -8.44
N ARG A 25 13.76 -14.84 -8.25
CA ARG A 25 15.11 -14.27 -8.31
C ARG A 25 16.03 -14.88 -7.24
N VAL A 26 15.56 -14.97 -6.01
CA VAL A 26 16.35 -15.53 -4.90
C VAL A 26 16.61 -17.02 -5.10
N CYS A 27 15.63 -17.79 -5.60
CA CYS A 27 15.83 -19.20 -5.89
C CYS A 27 16.88 -19.42 -6.99
N GLU A 28 16.83 -18.63 -8.08
CA GLU A 28 17.81 -18.68 -9.17
C GLU A 28 19.23 -18.37 -8.65
N GLU A 29 19.39 -17.28 -7.87
CA GLU A 29 20.68 -16.86 -7.30
C GLU A 29 21.23 -17.86 -6.28
N VAL A 30 20.37 -18.40 -5.41
CA VAL A 30 20.77 -19.40 -4.41
C VAL A 30 21.14 -20.73 -5.04
N GLU A 31 20.41 -21.17 -6.08
CA GLU A 31 20.74 -22.39 -6.82
C GLU A 31 22.13 -22.27 -7.47
N GLU A 32 22.39 -21.16 -8.14
CA GLU A 32 23.69 -20.87 -8.76
C GLU A 32 24.81 -20.87 -7.70
N HIS A 33 24.62 -20.14 -6.60
CA HIS A 33 25.63 -20.04 -5.55
C HIS A 33 25.93 -21.38 -4.86
N LEU A 34 24.91 -22.20 -4.61
CA LEU A 34 25.07 -23.54 -4.03
C LEU A 34 25.81 -24.46 -4.98
N ARG A 35 25.53 -24.36 -6.29
CA ARG A 35 26.20 -25.15 -7.31
C ARG A 35 27.67 -24.78 -7.43
N GLU A 36 27.99 -23.49 -7.51
CA GLU A 36 29.39 -23.02 -7.50
C GLU A 36 30.12 -23.46 -6.23
N SER A 37 29.48 -23.38 -5.08
CA SER A 37 30.08 -23.74 -3.79
C SER A 37 30.35 -25.24 -3.66
N ALA A 38 29.52 -26.08 -4.29
CA ALA A 38 29.74 -27.52 -4.36
C ALA A 38 30.89 -27.86 -5.33
N GLU A 39 30.96 -27.19 -6.49
CA GLU A 39 32.02 -27.39 -7.50
C GLU A 39 33.40 -26.97 -6.99
N ARG A 40 33.49 -25.98 -6.08
CA ARG A 40 34.75 -25.52 -5.45
C ARG A 40 35.34 -26.49 -4.40
N GLN A 41 34.70 -27.63 -4.09
CA GLN A 41 35.23 -28.63 -3.15
C GLN A 41 35.86 -29.82 -3.89
N PRO A 42 37.20 -29.82 -4.11
CA PRO A 42 37.88 -30.94 -4.76
C PRO A 42 37.95 -32.16 -3.83
N GLY A 43 37.62 -33.35 -4.36
CA GLY A 43 37.91 -34.65 -3.73
C GLY A 43 36.84 -35.22 -2.81
N SER A 44 35.73 -34.54 -2.58
CA SER A 44 34.58 -35.12 -1.85
C SER A 44 33.52 -35.70 -2.77
N ASP A 45 32.83 -36.76 -2.31
CA ASP A 45 31.63 -37.24 -2.97
C ASP A 45 30.66 -36.08 -3.22
N ARG A 46 30.03 -36.07 -4.41
CA ARG A 46 29.21 -34.96 -4.90
C ARG A 46 28.05 -34.67 -3.95
N MET A 47 27.43 -35.70 -3.36
CA MET A 47 26.37 -35.51 -2.36
C MET A 47 26.88 -34.87 -1.07
N GLU A 48 28.08 -35.23 -0.62
CA GLU A 48 28.71 -34.66 0.58
C GLU A 48 29.05 -33.18 0.37
N ALA A 49 29.53 -32.82 -0.83
CA ALA A 49 29.80 -31.43 -1.22
C ALA A 49 28.53 -30.58 -1.23
N GLU A 50 27.43 -31.10 -1.80
CA GLU A 50 26.11 -30.44 -1.79
C GLU A 50 25.57 -30.26 -0.38
N ARG A 51 25.61 -31.31 0.45
CA ARG A 51 25.15 -31.23 1.84
C ARG A 51 25.92 -30.18 2.63
N ARG A 52 27.24 -30.14 2.50
CA ARG A 52 28.08 -29.13 3.17
C ARG A 52 27.83 -27.72 2.65
N ALA A 53 27.54 -27.56 1.36
CA ALA A 53 27.16 -26.26 0.81
C ALA A 53 25.84 -25.77 1.43
N ILE A 54 24.83 -26.64 1.54
CA ILE A 54 23.53 -26.31 2.16
C ILE A 54 23.70 -26.02 3.66
N GLU A 55 24.47 -26.82 4.39
CA GLU A 55 24.70 -26.61 5.82
C GLU A 55 25.40 -25.27 6.12
N ARG A 56 26.36 -24.85 5.26
CA ARG A 56 26.98 -23.52 5.36
C ARG A 56 26.04 -22.38 5.01
N PHE A 57 25.15 -22.60 4.04
CA PHE A 57 24.17 -21.60 3.63
C PHE A 57 23.10 -21.39 4.71
N GLY A 58 22.79 -22.45 5.45
CA GLY A 58 21.89 -22.42 6.60
C GLY A 58 20.45 -22.82 6.28
N PRO A 59 19.54 -22.72 7.27
CA PRO A 59 18.15 -23.14 7.10
C PRO A 59 17.38 -22.21 6.15
N ALA A 60 16.62 -22.79 5.22
CA ALA A 60 15.81 -22.04 4.25
C ALA A 60 14.85 -21.03 4.93
N LYS A 61 14.28 -21.39 6.08
CA LYS A 61 13.38 -20.51 6.84
C LYS A 61 14.09 -19.24 7.36
N THR A 62 15.33 -19.36 7.84
CA THR A 62 16.10 -18.22 8.36
C THR A 62 16.44 -17.25 7.23
N ILE A 63 16.86 -17.79 6.09
CA ILE A 63 17.15 -17.00 4.90
C ILE A 63 15.89 -16.30 4.39
N ALA A 64 14.79 -17.03 4.27
CA ALA A 64 13.52 -16.48 3.83
C ALA A 64 13.01 -15.36 4.75
N ALA A 65 13.19 -15.47 6.07
CA ALA A 65 12.83 -14.42 7.02
C ALA A 65 13.62 -13.11 6.81
N GLN A 66 14.93 -13.21 6.51
CA GLN A 66 15.76 -12.04 6.21
C GLN A 66 15.31 -11.34 4.92
N PHE A 67 14.99 -12.11 3.88
CA PHE A 67 14.45 -11.57 2.63
C PHE A 67 13.04 -11.00 2.78
N ALA A 68 12.20 -11.60 3.63
CA ALA A 68 10.87 -11.08 3.93
C ALA A 68 10.96 -9.70 4.61
N ALA A 69 11.84 -9.55 5.61
CA ALA A 69 12.02 -8.27 6.30
C ALA A 69 12.53 -7.16 5.34
N THR A 70 13.48 -7.48 4.48
CA THR A 70 14.03 -6.52 3.50
C THR A 70 13.03 -6.17 2.40
N SER A 71 12.26 -7.15 1.89
CA SER A 71 11.19 -6.89 0.91
C SER A 71 10.08 -6.01 1.51
N LEU A 72 9.64 -6.30 2.73
CA LEU A 72 8.66 -5.48 3.46
C LEU A 72 9.16 -4.04 3.65
N LEU A 73 10.44 -3.85 4.00
CA LEU A 73 11.02 -2.52 4.14
C LEU A 73 11.09 -1.78 2.79
N LYS A 74 11.44 -2.48 1.71
CA LYS A 74 11.50 -1.89 0.37
C LYS A 74 10.11 -1.50 -0.13
N GLN A 75 9.12 -2.38 0.05
CA GLN A 75 7.76 -2.12 -0.40
C GLN A 75 7.08 -1.02 0.42
N SER A 76 7.29 -0.98 1.75
CA SER A 76 6.78 0.12 2.58
C SER A 76 7.39 1.47 2.19
N ARG A 77 8.68 1.52 1.84
CA ARG A 77 9.31 2.74 1.31
C ARG A 77 8.77 3.18 -0.04
N ALA A 78 8.43 2.23 -0.92
CA ALA A 78 7.86 2.53 -2.24
C ALA A 78 6.43 3.11 -2.13
N VAL A 79 5.64 2.62 -1.16
CA VAL A 79 4.27 3.12 -0.92
C VAL A 79 4.26 4.44 -0.14
N GLY A 80 5.29 4.72 0.65
CA GLY A 80 5.44 5.93 1.47
C GLY A 80 5.11 7.25 0.74
N PRO A 81 5.73 7.59 -0.40
CA PRO A 81 5.46 8.83 -1.12
C PRO A 81 4.14 8.82 -1.89
N ILE A 82 3.56 7.64 -2.19
CA ILE A 82 2.30 7.54 -2.95
C ILE A 82 1.13 8.09 -2.12
N VAL A 83 1.11 7.81 -0.80
CA VAL A 83 0.05 8.26 0.10
C VAL A 83 -0.15 9.79 0.10
N PRO A 84 0.87 10.62 0.41
CA PRO A 84 0.70 12.07 0.39
C PRO A 84 0.39 12.62 -1.01
N LEU A 85 0.90 11.98 -2.09
CA LEU A 85 0.56 12.36 -3.46
C LEU A 85 -0.93 12.14 -3.77
N ILE A 86 -1.48 10.99 -3.36
CA ILE A 86 -2.91 10.70 -3.51
C ILE A 86 -3.74 11.70 -2.71
N VAL A 87 -3.39 11.95 -1.45
CA VAL A 87 -4.11 12.93 -0.61
C VAL A 87 -4.06 14.33 -1.23
N LEU A 88 -2.91 14.75 -1.77
CA LEU A 88 -2.77 16.01 -2.49
C LEU A 88 -3.62 16.05 -3.76
N GLY A 89 -3.68 14.95 -4.52
CA GLY A 89 -4.55 14.84 -5.69
C GLY A 89 -6.02 15.01 -5.36
N VAL A 90 -6.50 14.33 -4.31
CA VAL A 90 -7.88 14.48 -3.80
C VAL A 90 -8.14 15.92 -3.36
N PHE A 91 -7.19 16.56 -2.65
CA PHE A 91 -7.32 17.96 -2.25
C PHE A 91 -7.50 18.92 -3.44
N ILE A 92 -6.68 18.74 -4.48
CA ILE A 92 -6.72 19.57 -5.68
C ILE A 92 -8.06 19.39 -6.40
N ALA A 93 -8.54 18.14 -6.53
CA ALA A 93 -9.82 17.83 -7.15
C ALA A 93 -10.98 18.50 -6.39
N MET A 94 -11.02 18.33 -5.06
CA MET A 94 -12.02 18.92 -4.18
C MET A 94 -12.02 20.46 -4.27
N LYS A 95 -10.85 21.11 -4.22
CA LYS A 95 -10.73 22.57 -4.33
C LYS A 95 -11.11 23.11 -5.69
N SER A 96 -10.72 22.41 -6.76
CA SER A 96 -11.08 22.77 -8.14
C SER A 96 -12.60 22.78 -8.31
N ARG A 97 -13.28 21.81 -7.72
CA ARG A 97 -14.74 21.72 -7.77
C ARG A 97 -15.44 22.85 -6.99
N VAL A 98 -14.96 23.17 -5.79
CA VAL A 98 -15.50 24.30 -5.00
C VAL A 98 -15.29 25.63 -5.73
N ALA A 99 -14.12 25.84 -6.33
CA ALA A 99 -13.85 27.02 -7.13
C ALA A 99 -14.77 27.10 -8.36
N TRP A 100 -15.01 25.97 -9.03
CA TRP A 100 -15.94 25.87 -10.15
C TRP A 100 -17.38 26.22 -9.75
N TYR A 101 -17.87 25.72 -8.62
CA TYR A 101 -19.19 26.07 -8.08
C TYR A 101 -19.32 27.56 -7.77
N GLY A 102 -18.26 28.19 -7.25
CA GLY A 102 -18.22 29.63 -7.04
C GLY A 102 -18.23 30.42 -8.35
N ALA A 103 -17.45 30.01 -9.33
CA ALA A 103 -17.34 30.68 -10.62
C ALA A 103 -18.63 30.59 -11.46
N THR A 104 -19.37 29.49 -11.35
CA THR A 104 -20.62 29.26 -12.09
C THR A 104 -21.85 29.88 -11.43
N GLY A 105 -21.70 30.56 -10.28
CA GLY A 105 -22.81 31.19 -9.56
C GLY A 105 -23.78 30.20 -8.90
N TRP A 106 -23.44 28.91 -8.88
CA TRP A 106 -24.30 27.84 -8.40
C TRP A 106 -24.53 27.87 -6.88
N THR A 107 -23.73 28.64 -6.16
CA THR A 107 -23.91 28.90 -4.72
C THR A 107 -25.09 29.82 -4.40
N ALA A 108 -25.57 30.60 -5.37
CA ALA A 108 -26.61 31.60 -5.18
C ALA A 108 -28.04 31.08 -5.44
N SER A 109 -28.19 29.89 -6.04
CA SER A 109 -29.48 29.38 -6.55
C SER A 109 -30.15 28.31 -5.69
N ASN A 110 -29.76 28.12 -4.42
CA ASN A 110 -30.33 27.03 -3.62
C ASN A 110 -31.68 27.39 -2.97
N PRO A 111 -32.74 26.56 -3.13
CA PRO A 111 -33.99 26.69 -2.38
C PRO A 111 -33.77 26.31 -0.90
N ALA A 112 -34.53 26.97 -0.02
CA ALA A 112 -34.31 27.05 1.43
C ALA A 112 -34.35 25.72 2.24
N GLY A 113 -34.61 24.56 1.61
CA GLY A 113 -34.85 23.28 2.31
C GLY A 113 -33.59 22.46 2.67
N PHE A 114 -32.47 22.62 1.95
CA PHE A 114 -31.28 21.76 2.10
C PHE A 114 -30.00 22.50 2.54
N GLN A 115 -30.10 23.79 2.87
CA GLN A 115 -28.93 24.59 3.29
C GLN A 115 -28.27 24.02 4.55
N ASP A 116 -29.04 23.62 5.56
CA ASP A 116 -28.49 23.13 6.82
C ASP A 116 -27.75 21.79 6.67
N LEU A 117 -28.33 20.84 5.92
CA LEU A 117 -27.68 19.56 5.62
C LEU A 117 -26.43 19.72 4.76
N GLY A 118 -26.46 20.63 3.78
CA GLY A 118 -25.31 20.93 2.92
C GLY A 118 -24.13 21.54 3.68
N VAL A 119 -24.42 22.44 4.64
CA VAL A 119 -23.37 23.05 5.50
C VAL A 119 -22.74 22.01 6.42
N VAL A 120 -23.55 21.16 7.06
CA VAL A 120 -23.05 20.11 7.95
C VAL A 120 -22.24 19.08 7.20
N ALA A 121 -22.73 18.60 6.05
CA ALA A 121 -22.03 17.62 5.24
C ALA A 121 -20.72 18.18 4.65
N TYR A 122 -20.71 19.46 4.22
CA TYR A 122 -19.49 20.13 3.77
C TYR A 122 -18.47 20.31 4.90
N ALA A 123 -18.92 20.67 6.11
CA ALA A 123 -18.04 20.75 7.26
C ALA A 123 -17.46 19.37 7.60
N PHE A 124 -18.31 18.33 7.63
CA PHE A 124 -17.91 16.95 7.89
C PHE A 124 -16.85 16.46 6.89
N ASP A 125 -17.10 16.64 5.59
CA ASP A 125 -16.17 16.29 4.53
C ASP A 125 -14.80 16.96 4.74
N ARG A 126 -14.81 18.27 5.01
CA ARG A 126 -13.58 19.05 5.22
C ARG A 126 -12.78 18.58 6.45
N TYR A 127 -13.45 18.30 7.57
CA TYR A 127 -12.79 17.80 8.77
C TYR A 127 -12.30 16.36 8.61
N ALA A 128 -13.08 15.49 7.95
CA ALA A 128 -12.67 14.13 7.62
C ALA A 128 -11.44 14.13 6.71
N PHE A 129 -11.40 15.01 5.71
CA PHE A 129 -10.24 15.20 4.85
C PHE A 129 -9.01 15.69 5.63
N TYR A 130 -9.16 16.72 6.48
CA TYR A 130 -8.03 17.21 7.28
C TYR A 130 -7.50 16.15 8.24
N LEU A 131 -8.39 15.37 8.86
CA LEU A 131 -8.01 14.24 9.69
C LEU A 131 -7.22 13.21 8.88
N ALA A 132 -7.71 12.82 7.69
CA ALA A 132 -7.01 11.90 6.80
C ALA A 132 -5.62 12.42 6.41
N LEU A 133 -5.50 13.72 6.09
CA LEU A 133 -4.23 14.37 5.75
C LEU A 133 -3.25 14.34 6.93
N ILE A 134 -3.68 14.76 8.12
CA ILE A 134 -2.82 14.80 9.31
C ILE A 134 -2.38 13.39 9.69
N VAL A 135 -3.32 12.44 9.75
CA VAL A 135 -3.00 11.05 10.10
C VAL A 135 -2.09 10.41 9.05
N GLY A 136 -2.33 10.67 7.76
CA GLY A 136 -1.48 10.20 6.66
C GLY A 136 -0.06 10.76 6.71
N LEU A 137 0.09 12.07 6.97
CA LEU A 137 1.39 12.71 7.15
C LEU A 137 2.12 12.17 8.39
N CYS A 138 1.41 12.02 9.51
CA CYS A 138 1.97 11.41 10.72
C CYS A 138 2.43 9.97 10.45
N ALA A 139 1.63 9.16 9.76
CA ALA A 139 1.99 7.79 9.38
C ALA A 139 3.25 7.76 8.49
N TRP A 140 3.33 8.66 7.50
CA TRP A 140 4.47 8.77 6.60
C TRP A 140 5.74 9.23 7.31
N VAL A 141 5.69 10.31 8.10
CA VAL A 141 6.83 10.80 8.88
C VAL A 141 7.29 9.75 9.88
N TYR A 142 6.36 9.04 10.49
CA TYR A 142 6.67 7.95 11.41
C TYR A 142 7.38 6.78 10.70
N ALA A 143 6.94 6.43 9.49
CA ALA A 143 7.57 5.39 8.68
C ALA A 143 8.94 5.83 8.11
N SER A 144 9.09 7.07 7.67
CA SER A 144 10.32 7.59 7.06
C SER A 144 11.46 7.74 8.06
N ARG A 145 11.14 7.92 9.35
CA ARG A 145 12.13 7.97 10.44
C ARG A 145 12.56 6.59 10.96
N MET A 146 12.12 5.48 10.36
CA MET A 146 12.56 4.16 10.80
C MET A 146 14.02 3.89 10.40
N PRO A 147 14.91 3.59 11.38
CA PRO A 147 16.26 3.14 11.08
C PRO A 147 16.21 1.87 10.22
N SER A 148 17.06 1.80 9.20
CA SER A 148 17.07 0.67 8.25
C SER A 148 17.52 -0.66 8.87
N ASP A 149 18.04 -0.61 10.10
CA ASP A 149 18.87 -1.67 10.68
C ASP A 149 18.07 -2.67 11.53
N LYS A 150 16.87 -2.30 12.01
CA LYS A 150 15.98 -3.21 12.76
C LYS A 150 14.52 -2.95 12.41
N LEU A 151 13.87 -3.95 11.85
CA LEU A 151 12.43 -3.94 11.59
C LEU A 151 11.68 -4.09 12.93
N ASP A 152 11.31 -2.97 13.56
CA ASP A 152 10.48 -3.00 14.78
C ASP A 152 9.02 -3.29 14.42
N LYS A 153 8.60 -4.53 14.64
CA LYS A 153 7.23 -5.04 14.40
C LYS A 153 6.16 -4.10 14.96
N THR A 154 6.36 -3.60 16.17
CA THR A 154 5.37 -2.76 16.86
C THR A 154 5.19 -1.44 16.13
N ARG A 155 6.28 -0.84 15.65
CA ARG A 155 6.23 0.42 14.90
C ARG A 155 5.60 0.22 13.53
N LEU A 156 5.96 -0.86 12.84
CA LEU A 156 5.37 -1.19 11.55
C LEU A 156 3.85 -1.36 11.68
N GLN A 157 3.38 -2.09 12.69
CA GLN A 157 1.95 -2.25 12.98
C GLN A 157 1.26 -0.91 13.28
N ARG A 158 1.89 -0.03 14.06
CA ARG A 158 1.34 1.32 14.33
C ARG A 158 1.23 2.16 13.06
N SER A 159 2.24 2.12 12.19
CA SER A 159 2.20 2.81 10.90
C SER A 159 1.03 2.31 10.04
N PHE A 160 0.80 0.99 9.98
CA PHE A 160 -0.37 0.42 9.29
C PHE A 160 -1.70 0.84 9.89
N MET A 161 -1.82 0.83 11.22
CA MET A 161 -3.06 1.28 11.87
C MET A 161 -3.36 2.75 11.56
N LEU A 162 -2.35 3.62 11.59
CA LEU A 162 -2.51 5.02 11.20
C LEU A 162 -2.90 5.16 9.72
N SER A 163 -2.25 4.41 8.82
CA SER A 163 -2.64 4.41 7.39
C SER A 163 -4.07 3.91 7.17
N ALA A 164 -4.51 2.89 7.91
CA ALA A 164 -5.88 2.38 7.82
C ALA A 164 -6.91 3.42 8.30
N VAL A 165 -6.63 4.13 9.39
CA VAL A 165 -7.46 5.23 9.87
C VAL A 165 -7.53 6.36 8.85
N ALA A 166 -6.40 6.73 8.24
CA ALA A 166 -6.36 7.75 7.19
C ALA A 166 -7.21 7.35 5.97
N VAL A 167 -7.13 6.09 5.53
CA VAL A 167 -7.96 5.56 4.43
C VAL A 167 -9.45 5.59 4.78
N ALA A 168 -9.82 5.16 5.99
CA ALA A 168 -11.20 5.17 6.42
C ALA A 168 -11.78 6.60 6.43
N ALA A 169 -11.03 7.56 6.96
CA ALA A 169 -11.40 8.97 6.97
C ALA A 169 -11.52 9.55 5.55
N LEU A 170 -10.56 9.24 4.66
CA LEU A 170 -10.58 9.68 3.25
C LEU A 170 -11.77 9.08 2.49
N THR A 171 -12.07 7.80 2.71
CA THR A 171 -13.21 7.12 2.10
C THR A 171 -14.52 7.74 2.55
N GLY A 172 -14.65 8.05 3.85
CA GLY A 172 -15.82 8.74 4.40
C GLY A 172 -16.04 10.13 3.78
N SER A 173 -14.95 10.90 3.60
CA SER A 173 -14.97 12.20 2.90
C SER A 173 -15.46 12.06 1.46
N VAL A 174 -14.87 11.18 0.66
CA VAL A 174 -15.28 10.96 -0.74
C VAL A 174 -16.74 10.49 -0.84
N LEU A 175 -17.20 9.62 0.06
CA LEU A 175 -18.60 9.20 0.09
C LEU A 175 -19.55 10.36 0.40
N ALA A 176 -19.21 11.21 1.38
CA ALA A 176 -20.02 12.39 1.71
C ALA A 176 -20.11 13.35 0.52
N ASP A 177 -19.00 13.54 -0.19
CA ASP A 177 -18.92 14.40 -1.36
C ASP A 177 -19.66 13.83 -2.60
N ILE A 178 -19.65 12.50 -2.79
CA ILE A 178 -20.50 11.82 -3.78
C ILE A 178 -21.98 12.07 -3.48
N VAL A 179 -22.40 11.92 -2.22
CA VAL A 179 -23.80 12.15 -1.81
C VAL A 179 -24.18 13.61 -2.06
N LEU A 180 -23.35 14.56 -1.65
CA LEU A 180 -23.60 15.99 -1.86
C LEU A 180 -23.70 16.35 -3.34
N THR A 181 -22.80 15.81 -4.16
CA THR A 181 -22.83 16.09 -5.59
C THR A 181 -24.05 15.46 -6.24
N THR A 182 -24.42 14.23 -5.88
CA THR A 182 -25.62 13.56 -6.40
C THR A 182 -26.89 14.34 -6.07
N LEU A 183 -27.01 14.84 -4.83
CA LEU A 183 -28.12 15.70 -4.43
C LEU A 183 -28.17 16.97 -5.29
N ARG A 184 -27.04 17.65 -5.49
CA ARG A 184 -26.97 18.86 -6.35
C ARG A 184 -27.31 18.57 -7.81
N LEU A 185 -26.85 17.43 -8.35
CA LEU A 185 -27.16 16.99 -9.72
C LEU A 185 -28.65 16.72 -9.91
N SER A 186 -29.31 16.19 -8.88
CA SER A 186 -30.74 15.87 -8.96
C SER A 186 -31.63 17.12 -9.05
N GLU A 187 -31.17 18.26 -8.54
CA GLU A 187 -31.93 19.52 -8.54
C GLU A 187 -31.69 20.38 -9.78
N ALA A 188 -30.52 20.31 -10.42
CA ALA A 188 -30.07 21.30 -11.40
C ALA A 188 -30.45 21.01 -12.87
N GLY A 189 -30.99 19.84 -13.19
CA GLY A 189 -31.24 19.42 -14.59
C GLY A 189 -29.95 19.16 -15.39
N TRP A 190 -30.00 18.35 -16.44
CA TRP A 190 -28.78 17.95 -17.17
C TRP A 190 -28.24 19.06 -18.09
N SER A 191 -27.11 19.65 -17.72
CA SER A 191 -26.31 20.62 -18.49
C SER A 191 -24.87 20.15 -18.72
N ILE A 192 -24.18 20.69 -19.72
CA ILE A 192 -22.76 20.39 -20.00
C ILE A 192 -21.84 20.79 -18.83
N SER A 193 -22.26 21.73 -17.98
CA SER A 193 -21.52 22.14 -16.77
C SER A 193 -21.34 21.04 -15.72
N HIS A 194 -22.08 19.92 -15.82
CA HIS A 194 -22.04 18.79 -14.89
C HIS A 194 -20.88 17.83 -15.12
N TRP A 195 -20.23 17.87 -16.29
CA TRP A 195 -19.14 16.95 -16.61
C TRP A 195 -17.90 17.16 -15.72
N ILE A 196 -17.62 18.40 -15.31
CA ILE A 196 -16.46 18.72 -14.47
C ILE A 196 -16.61 18.10 -13.07
N PRO A 197 -17.72 18.29 -12.33
CA PRO A 197 -17.96 17.59 -11.07
C PRO A 197 -17.89 16.07 -11.18
N ILE A 198 -18.51 15.49 -12.22
CA ILE A 198 -18.53 14.02 -12.42
C ILE A 198 -17.12 13.49 -12.66
N ALA A 199 -16.34 14.15 -13.52
CA ALA A 199 -14.95 13.78 -13.77
C ALA A 199 -14.08 13.89 -12.50
N SER A 200 -14.27 14.96 -11.71
CA SER A 200 -13.58 15.15 -10.42
C SER A 200 -13.85 14.00 -9.45
N ILE A 201 -15.11 13.60 -9.31
CA ILE A 201 -15.49 12.45 -8.46
C ILE A 201 -14.86 11.16 -8.98
N GLY A 202 -14.90 10.95 -10.30
CA GLY A 202 -14.27 9.78 -10.91
C GLY A 202 -12.77 9.67 -10.59
N ILE A 203 -12.06 10.80 -10.64
CA ILE A 203 -10.64 10.89 -10.27
C ILE A 203 -10.45 10.58 -8.78
N GLU A 204 -11.25 11.18 -7.90
CA GLU A 204 -11.16 10.97 -6.45
C GLU A 204 -11.39 9.50 -6.09
N VAL A 205 -12.45 8.88 -6.63
CA VAL A 205 -12.76 7.45 -6.42
C VAL A 205 -11.60 6.58 -6.92
N ALA A 206 -11.06 6.85 -8.10
CA ALA A 206 -9.92 6.10 -8.64
C ALA A 206 -8.68 6.22 -7.73
N LEU A 207 -8.38 7.43 -7.24
CA LEU A 207 -7.27 7.68 -6.31
C LEU A 207 -7.46 6.95 -4.97
N VAL A 208 -8.67 6.97 -4.39
CA VAL A 208 -8.98 6.22 -3.16
C VAL A 208 -8.85 4.71 -3.41
N ALA A 209 -9.36 4.21 -4.53
CA ALA A 209 -9.25 2.79 -4.88
C ALA A 209 -7.79 2.33 -5.01
N VAL A 210 -6.93 3.13 -5.67
CA VAL A 210 -5.49 2.87 -5.75
C VAL A 210 -4.83 2.87 -4.37
N LEU A 211 -5.21 3.81 -3.49
CA LEU A 211 -4.69 3.88 -2.12
C LEU A 211 -5.09 2.64 -1.31
N VAL A 212 -6.37 2.24 -1.36
CA VAL A 212 -6.90 1.05 -0.69
C VAL A 212 -6.19 -0.21 -1.20
N ALA A 213 -6.06 -0.36 -2.52
CA ALA A 213 -5.36 -1.50 -3.11
C ALA A 213 -3.89 -1.56 -2.69
N SER A 214 -3.21 -0.42 -2.65
CA SER A 214 -1.81 -0.33 -2.21
C SER A 214 -1.65 -0.75 -0.75
N ILE A 215 -2.51 -0.26 0.15
CA ILE A 215 -2.46 -0.63 1.57
C ILE A 215 -2.86 -2.08 1.78
N HIS A 216 -3.85 -2.59 1.05
CA HIS A 216 -4.26 -3.98 1.12
C HIS A 216 -3.14 -4.92 0.67
N ALA A 217 -2.46 -4.62 -0.43
CA ALA A 217 -1.33 -5.41 -0.93
C ALA A 217 -0.22 -5.52 0.15
N VAL A 218 0.16 -4.40 0.76
CA VAL A 218 1.18 -4.43 1.82
C VAL A 218 0.68 -5.16 3.07
N THR A 219 -0.59 -4.95 3.47
CA THR A 219 -1.17 -5.63 4.64
C THR A 219 -1.23 -7.15 4.44
N SER A 220 -1.59 -7.61 3.24
CA SER A 220 -1.60 -9.03 2.89
C SER A 220 -0.19 -9.63 2.93
N LEU A 221 0.82 -8.88 2.50
CA LEU A 221 2.22 -9.30 2.55
C LEU A 221 2.68 -9.47 4.01
N VAL A 222 2.38 -8.48 4.85
CA VAL A 222 2.74 -8.48 6.28
C VAL A 222 2.04 -9.62 7.02
N ALA A 223 0.75 -9.82 6.77
CA ALA A 223 -0.02 -10.90 7.40
C ALA A 223 0.55 -12.28 7.03
N THR A 224 0.88 -12.48 5.75
CA THR A 224 1.46 -13.74 5.26
C THR A 224 2.85 -13.98 5.85
N ALA A 225 3.70 -12.95 5.90
CA ALA A 225 5.03 -13.03 6.47
C ALA A 225 4.99 -13.32 7.99
N ARG A 226 4.06 -12.69 8.73
CA ARG A 226 3.87 -12.92 10.16
C ARG A 226 3.46 -14.35 10.47
N LEU A 227 2.53 -14.92 9.71
CA LEU A 227 2.07 -16.30 9.91
C LEU A 227 3.19 -17.34 9.67
N ARG A 228 4.16 -17.06 8.80
CA ARG A 228 5.24 -18.01 8.46
C ARG A 228 6.49 -17.87 9.31
N PHE A 229 6.87 -16.64 9.65
CA PHE A 229 8.18 -16.35 10.22
C PHE A 229 8.15 -15.94 11.70
N ASP A 230 6.96 -15.90 12.33
CA ASP A 230 6.78 -15.35 13.69
C ASP A 230 7.36 -13.92 13.84
N LEU A 231 7.41 -13.18 12.72
CA LEU A 231 7.78 -11.76 12.66
C LEU A 231 6.82 -10.93 13.48
#